data_AF-A0A514WE84-F1
#
_entry.id   AF-A0A514WE84-F1
#
_cell.length_a   1.000
_cell.length_b   1.000
_cell.length_c   1.000
_cell.angle_alpha   90.00
_cell.angle_beta   90.00
_cell.angle_gamma   90.00
#
_symmetry.space_group_name_H-M   'P 1'
#
loop_
_entity.id
_entity.type
_entity.pdbx_description
1 polymer ?
#
loop_
_entity_poly.entity_id
_entity_poly.type
_entity_poly.pdbx_seq_one_letter_code
_entity_poly.pdbx_strand_id
1 'polypeptide(L)'
;MTCARLACIAACAALGLAPVTASAGFYSGDDLYKTCSVPKKDKAYVEHSYECIAYITGAVDAFNTTREANKLKSCIPADVTISRLREVTLAYLEDNPRSLSAPASSLVFTATRKAWPCPAATPAKKPVPAKRKKR
;
A
#
# COMPACT_ATOMS: atom_id res chain seq x y z
N MET A 1 -5.01 9.01 56.03
CA MET A 1 -4.59 8.02 55.00
C MET A 1 -5.50 8.10 53.76
N THR A 2 -5.68 9.29 53.18
CA THR A 2 -6.65 9.54 52.09
C THR A 2 -6.05 10.26 50.88
N CYS A 3 -4.90 10.93 51.01
CA CYS A 3 -4.24 11.60 49.88
C CYS A 3 -3.56 10.63 48.89
N ALA A 4 -3.13 9.44 49.33
CA ALA A 4 -2.42 8.49 48.46
C ALA A 4 -3.31 7.84 47.40
N ARG A 5 -4.64 7.79 47.62
CA ARG A 5 -5.59 7.16 46.68
C ARG A 5 -5.96 8.05 45.49
N LEU A 6 -5.92 9.37 45.67
CA LEU A 6 -6.25 10.35 44.62
C LEU A 6 -5.12 10.51 43.59
N ALA A 7 -3.86 10.34 44.00
CA ALA A 7 -2.70 10.43 43.10
C ALA A 7 -2.66 9.29 42.06
N CYS A 8 -3.12 8.07 42.41
CA CYS A 8 -3.15 6.94 41.47
C CYS A 8 -4.22 7.08 40.37
N ILE A 9 -5.32 7.78 40.64
CA ILE A 9 -6.41 7.93 39.65
C ILE A 9 -6.01 8.92 38.54
N ALA A 10 -5.25 9.97 38.88
CA ALA A 10 -4.75 10.94 37.90
C ALA A 10 -3.68 10.35 36.96
N ALA A 11 -2.87 9.39 37.43
CA ALA A 11 -1.84 8.75 36.61
C ALA A 11 -2.42 7.81 35.53
N CYS A 12 -3.57 7.17 35.78
CA CYS A 12 -4.21 6.27 34.81
C CYS A 12 -4.91 7.01 33.66
N ALA A 13 -5.32 8.28 33.85
CA ALA A 13 -6.01 9.06 32.82
C ALA A 13 -5.08 9.51 31.67
N ALA A 14 -3.77 9.60 31.91
CA ALA A 14 -2.81 10.05 30.90
C ALA A 14 -2.38 8.96 29.90
N LEU A 15 -2.56 7.67 30.22
CA LEU A 15 -2.21 6.55 29.33
C LEU A 15 -3.28 6.21 28.27
N GLY A 16 -4.50 6.76 28.40
CA GLY A 16 -5.61 6.47 27.48
C GLY A 16 -5.64 7.30 26.19
N LEU A 17 -4.75 8.28 26.03
CA LEU A 17 -4.75 9.25 24.91
C LEU A 17 -3.63 9.00 23.90
N ALA A 18 -2.95 7.84 23.94
CA ALA A 18 -2.00 7.50 22.90
C ALA A 18 -2.75 7.36 21.56
N PRO A 19 -2.41 8.14 20.52
CA PRO A 19 -3.05 8.01 19.22
C PRO A 19 -2.72 6.63 18.66
N VAL A 20 -3.71 5.73 18.63
CA VAL A 20 -3.60 4.51 17.86
C VAL A 20 -3.70 4.91 16.40
N THR A 21 -2.64 4.68 15.63
CA THR A 21 -2.68 4.85 14.18
C THR A 21 -3.63 3.79 13.62
N ALA A 22 -4.90 4.15 13.41
CA ALA A 22 -5.85 3.31 12.73
C ALA A 22 -5.41 3.17 11.27
N SER A 23 -4.81 2.02 10.95
CA SER A 23 -4.49 1.63 9.58
C SER A 23 -5.77 1.14 8.92
N ALA A 24 -6.25 1.84 7.89
CA ALA A 24 -7.46 1.45 7.15
C ALA A 24 -7.24 0.25 6.19
N GLY A 25 -6.09 -0.42 6.27
CA GLY A 25 -5.77 -1.58 5.45
C GLY A 25 -6.36 -2.87 6.02
N PHE A 26 -6.98 -3.70 5.16
CA PHE A 26 -7.47 -5.03 5.53
C PHE A 26 -6.34 -6.02 5.84
N TYR A 27 -5.16 -5.82 5.24
CA TYR A 27 -3.95 -6.62 5.45
C TYR A 27 -2.81 -5.67 5.82
N SER A 28 -2.00 -6.09 6.78
CA SER A 28 -0.66 -5.54 6.97
C SER A 28 0.33 -6.19 5.99
N GLY A 29 1.49 -5.56 5.80
CA GLY A 29 2.60 -6.16 5.05
C GLY A 29 3.02 -7.52 5.60
N ASP A 30 2.98 -7.70 6.93
CA ASP A 30 3.28 -8.96 7.60
C ASP A 30 2.26 -10.06 7.21
N ASP A 31 0.96 -9.73 7.23
CA ASP A 31 -0.10 -10.65 6.79
C ASP A 31 0.12 -11.08 5.34
N LEU A 32 0.35 -10.11 4.45
CA LEU A 32 0.59 -10.40 3.03
C LEU A 32 1.86 -11.23 2.82
N TYR A 33 2.95 -10.91 3.54
CA TYR A 33 4.20 -11.66 3.42
C TYR A 33 4.03 -13.12 3.85
N LYS A 34 3.34 -13.36 4.97
CA LYS A 34 3.04 -14.72 5.46
C LYS A 34 2.21 -15.50 4.47
N THR A 35 1.10 -14.92 3.99
CA THR A 35 0.25 -15.51 2.95
C THR A 35 1.06 -15.84 1.69
N CYS A 36 1.87 -14.91 1.21
CA CYS A 36 2.60 -15.09 -0.03
C CYS A 36 3.82 -16.04 0.07
N SER A 37 4.30 -16.36 1.28
CA SER A 37 5.55 -17.11 1.50
C SER A 37 5.35 -18.55 1.98
N VAL A 38 4.11 -19.05 1.94
CA VAL A 38 3.79 -20.43 2.32
C VAL A 38 4.58 -21.42 1.44
N PRO A 39 5.26 -22.44 2.03
CA PRO A 39 6.00 -23.43 1.26
C PRO A 39 5.08 -24.30 0.39
N LYS A 40 5.55 -24.70 -0.80
CA LYS A 40 4.80 -25.57 -1.75
C LYS A 40 4.28 -26.88 -1.17
N LYS A 41 4.94 -27.40 -0.13
CA LYS A 41 4.57 -28.65 0.55
C LYS A 41 3.46 -28.48 1.59
N ASP A 42 3.11 -27.24 1.92
CA ASP A 42 2.06 -26.95 2.88
C ASP A 42 0.68 -27.19 2.24
N LYS A 43 -0.28 -27.71 3.03
CA LYS A 43 -1.65 -27.97 2.56
C LYS A 43 -2.37 -26.68 2.19
N ALA A 44 -2.04 -25.56 2.83
CA ALA A 44 -2.64 -24.26 2.56
C ALA A 44 -1.97 -23.52 1.38
N TYR A 45 -0.94 -24.09 0.76
CA TYR A 45 -0.18 -23.44 -0.31
C TYR A 45 -1.06 -22.92 -1.45
N VAL A 46 -2.02 -23.73 -1.91
CA VAL A 46 -2.87 -23.37 -3.05
C VAL A 46 -3.77 -22.18 -2.70
N GLU A 47 -4.47 -22.25 -1.57
CA GLU A 47 -5.36 -21.19 -1.09
C GLU A 47 -4.61 -19.87 -0.89
N HIS A 48 -3.50 -19.91 -0.14
CA HIS A 48 -2.69 -18.73 0.10
C HIS A 48 -2.00 -18.19 -1.16
N SER A 49 -1.67 -19.05 -2.13
CA SER A 49 -1.16 -18.59 -3.42
C SER A 49 -2.21 -17.78 -4.18
N TYR A 50 -3.47 -18.22 -4.20
CA TYR A 50 -4.57 -17.49 -4.82
C TYR A 50 -4.89 -16.19 -4.08
N GLU A 51 -4.93 -16.22 -2.75
CA GLU A 51 -5.12 -15.05 -1.91
C GLU A 51 -4.02 -14.00 -2.14
N CYS A 52 -2.76 -14.45 -2.15
CA CYS A 52 -1.59 -13.60 -2.42
C CYS A 52 -1.69 -12.89 -3.77
N ILE A 53 -1.90 -13.65 -4.86
CA ILE A 53 -1.95 -13.04 -6.19
C ILE A 53 -3.17 -12.14 -6.34
N ALA A 54 -4.33 -12.53 -5.82
CA ALA A 54 -5.56 -11.74 -5.91
C ALA A 54 -5.44 -10.40 -5.17
N TYR A 55 -4.84 -10.41 -3.97
CA TYR A 55 -4.58 -9.18 -3.22
C TYR A 55 -3.64 -8.24 -3.99
N ILE A 56 -2.53 -8.78 -4.50
CA ILE A 56 -1.51 -8.00 -5.22
C ILE A 56 -2.10 -7.41 -6.50
N THR A 57 -2.78 -8.21 -7.32
CA THR A 57 -3.37 -7.73 -8.57
C THR A 57 -4.49 -6.73 -8.30
N GLY A 58 -5.35 -6.98 -7.30
CA GLY A 58 -6.41 -6.05 -6.92
C GLY A 58 -5.86 -4.69 -6.47
N ALA A 59 -4.78 -4.66 -5.68
CA ALA A 59 -4.13 -3.42 -5.30
C ALA A 59 -3.54 -2.70 -6.52
N VAL A 60 -2.84 -3.41 -7.40
CA VAL A 60 -2.26 -2.85 -8.63
C VAL A 60 -3.34 -2.28 -9.56
N ASP A 61 -4.45 -2.99 -9.76
CA ASP A 61 -5.56 -2.53 -10.58
C ASP A 61 -6.22 -1.29 -9.99
N ALA A 62 -6.39 -1.22 -8.67
CA ALA A 62 -6.90 -0.01 -8.00
C ALA A 62 -5.99 1.21 -8.24
N PHE A 63 -4.67 1.03 -8.18
CA PHE A 63 -3.72 2.09 -8.47
C PHE A 63 -3.78 2.51 -9.94
N ASN A 64 -3.80 1.56 -10.87
CA ASN A 64 -3.88 1.84 -12.30
C ASN A 64 -5.21 2.52 -12.68
N THR A 65 -6.33 2.07 -12.11
CA THR A 65 -7.65 2.71 -12.27
C THR A 65 -7.63 4.14 -11.76
N THR A 66 -7.01 4.39 -10.60
CA THR A 66 -6.86 5.74 -10.05
C THR A 66 -6.02 6.62 -10.98
N ARG A 67 -4.94 6.08 -11.55
CA ARG A 67 -4.11 6.80 -12.53
C ARG A 67 -4.87 7.13 -13.80
N GLU A 68 -5.62 6.18 -14.33
CA GLU A 68 -6.47 6.37 -15.50
C GLU A 68 -7.52 7.46 -15.27
N ALA A 69 -8.20 7.43 -14.12
CA ALA A 69 -9.15 8.48 -13.72
C ALA A 69 -8.50 9.88 -13.67
N ASN A 70 -7.19 9.94 -13.41
CA ASN A 70 -6.38 11.16 -13.42
C ASN A 70 -5.69 11.43 -14.77
N LYS A 71 -6.04 10.70 -15.84
CA LYS A 71 -5.46 10.80 -17.19
C LYS A 71 -3.95 10.52 -17.24
N LEU A 72 -3.47 9.68 -16.34
CA LEU A 72 -2.08 9.23 -16.27
C LEU A 72 -1.96 7.79 -16.76
N LYS A 73 -0.92 7.49 -17.54
CA LYS A 73 -0.63 6.11 -17.99
C LYS A 73 -0.16 5.23 -16.82
N SER A 74 -0.37 3.91 -16.93
CA SER A 74 0.27 2.93 -16.04
C SER A 74 1.79 3.13 -16.02
N CYS A 75 2.41 2.95 -14.84
CA CYS A 75 3.87 2.85 -14.76
C CYS A 75 4.36 1.45 -15.15
N ILE A 76 3.50 0.45 -14.98
CA ILE A 76 3.81 -0.96 -15.17
C ILE A 76 3.60 -1.29 -16.66
N PRO A 77 4.62 -1.83 -17.35
CA PRO A 77 4.51 -2.28 -18.74
C PRO A 77 3.43 -3.35 -18.94
N ALA A 78 2.85 -3.40 -20.14
CA ALA A 78 1.73 -4.29 -20.45
C ALA A 78 2.10 -5.78 -20.49
N ASP A 79 3.38 -6.10 -20.63
CA ASP A 79 3.93 -7.46 -20.67
C ASP A 79 4.30 -8.00 -19.26
N VAL A 80 4.14 -7.19 -18.21
CA VAL A 80 4.37 -7.64 -16.83
C VAL A 80 3.31 -8.66 -16.43
N THR A 81 3.77 -9.83 -15.99
CA THR A 81 2.91 -10.93 -15.54
C THR A 81 2.52 -10.80 -14.06
N ILE A 82 1.44 -11.48 -13.66
CA ILE A 82 1.03 -11.61 -12.25
C ILE A 82 2.16 -12.21 -11.41
N SER A 83 2.86 -13.22 -11.93
CA SER A 83 4.01 -13.82 -11.25
C SER A 83 5.09 -12.78 -10.98
N ARG A 84 5.37 -11.90 -11.95
CA ARG A 84 6.35 -10.82 -11.76
C ARG A 84 5.90 -9.78 -10.74
N LEU A 85 4.61 -9.43 -10.70
CA LEU A 85 4.04 -8.57 -9.66
C LEU A 85 4.23 -9.18 -8.26
N ARG A 86 3.98 -10.49 -8.13
CA ARG A 86 4.20 -11.22 -6.87
C ARG A 86 5.66 -11.20 -6.45
N GLU A 87 6.57 -11.53 -7.37
CA GLU A 87 8.01 -11.56 -7.10
C GLU A 87 8.54 -10.22 -6.58
N VAL A 88 8.25 -9.11 -7.28
CA VAL A 88 8.76 -7.79 -6.86
C VAL A 88 8.15 -7.32 -5.55
N THR A 89 6.90 -7.70 -5.28
CA THR A 89 6.24 -7.37 -4.01
C THR A 89 6.88 -8.14 -2.87
N LEU A 90 7.06 -9.46 -3.02
CA LEU A 90 7.69 -10.29 -2.00
C LEU A 90 9.13 -9.85 -1.70
N ALA A 91 9.93 -9.59 -2.75
CA ALA A 91 11.29 -9.08 -2.58
C ALA A 91 11.31 -7.77 -1.78
N TYR A 92 10.37 -6.85 -2.07
CA TYR A 92 10.27 -5.61 -1.31
C TYR A 92 9.88 -5.84 0.15
N LEU A 93 8.93 -6.73 0.44
CA LEU A 93 8.51 -7.03 1.82
C LEU A 93 9.65 -7.67 2.62
N GLU A 94 10.39 -8.59 2.01
CA GLU A 94 11.56 -9.25 2.61
C GLU A 94 12.69 -8.24 2.92
N ASP A 95 12.97 -7.33 1.99
CA ASP A 95 14.01 -6.30 2.14
C ASP A 95 13.63 -5.20 3.14
N ASN A 96 12.36 -5.09 3.54
CA ASN A 96 11.84 -3.96 4.34
C ASN A 96 11.04 -4.41 5.59
N PRO A 97 11.64 -5.21 6.50
CA PRO A 97 10.93 -5.81 7.63
C PRO A 97 10.34 -4.77 8.61
N ARG A 98 10.97 -3.59 8.71
CA ARG A 98 10.47 -2.49 9.57
C ARG A 98 9.16 -1.88 9.09
N SER A 99 8.80 -2.09 7.82
CA SER A 99 7.60 -1.53 7.21
C SER A 99 6.42 -2.50 7.19
N LEU A 100 6.59 -3.74 7.66
CA LEU A 100 5.56 -4.79 7.55
C LEU A 100 4.29 -4.50 8.37
N SER A 101 4.34 -3.62 9.36
CA SER A 101 3.13 -3.18 10.08
C SER A 101 2.26 -2.20 9.28
N ALA A 102 2.77 -1.65 8.17
CA ALA A 102 2.01 -0.75 7.30
C ALA A 102 0.96 -1.51 6.47
N PRO A 103 -0.06 -0.82 5.92
CA PRO A 103 -1.02 -1.43 5.01
C PRO A 103 -0.33 -2.13 3.83
N ALA A 104 -0.69 -3.39 3.57
CA ALA A 104 -0.12 -4.16 2.48
C ALA A 104 -0.29 -3.49 1.11
N SER A 105 -1.46 -2.89 0.83
CA SER A 105 -1.70 -2.14 -0.41
C SER A 105 -0.67 -1.02 -0.62
N SER A 106 -0.29 -0.29 0.44
CA SER A 106 0.72 0.76 0.37
C SER A 106 2.12 0.20 0.07
N LEU A 107 2.43 -0.98 0.60
CA LEU A 107 3.69 -1.66 0.33
C LEU A 107 3.72 -2.25 -1.09
N VAL A 108 2.60 -2.80 -1.59
CA VAL A 108 2.46 -3.21 -3.00
C VAL A 108 2.66 -2.01 -3.94
N PHE A 109 2.04 -0.87 -3.64
CA PHE A 109 2.27 0.37 -4.40
C PHE A 109 3.76 0.74 -4.40
N THR A 110 4.39 0.74 -3.23
CA THR A 110 5.79 1.14 -3.10
C THR A 110 6.73 0.18 -3.85
N ALA A 111 6.51 -1.13 -3.72
CA ALA A 111 7.26 -2.17 -4.40
C ALA A 111 7.16 -2.00 -5.93
N THR A 112 5.94 -1.90 -6.45
CA THR A 112 5.70 -1.74 -7.89
C THR A 112 6.24 -0.41 -8.42
N ARG A 113 6.23 0.66 -7.61
CA ARG A 113 6.81 1.94 -8.02
C ARG A 113 8.34 1.99 -7.99
N LYS A 114 8.97 1.19 -7.13
CA LYS A 114 10.42 0.97 -7.12
C LYS A 114 10.86 0.12 -8.31
N ALA A 115 10.10 -0.94 -8.63
CA ALA A 115 10.38 -1.82 -9.76
C ALA A 115 10.11 -1.14 -11.12
N TRP A 116 9.03 -0.36 -11.20
CA TRP A 116 8.62 0.38 -12.40
C TRP A 116 8.35 1.85 -12.07
N PRO A 117 9.41 2.68 -12.10
CA PRO A 117 9.26 4.11 -11.98
C PRO A 117 8.40 4.66 -13.14
N CYS A 118 7.40 5.47 -12.80
CA CYS A 118 6.67 6.23 -13.79
C CYS A 118 7.55 7.30 -14.41
N PRO A 119 7.30 7.67 -15.67
CA PRO A 119 7.86 8.87 -16.26
C PRO A 119 7.52 10.09 -15.41
N ALA A 120 8.47 11.01 -15.29
CA ALA A 120 8.19 12.32 -14.70
C ALA A 120 7.04 12.97 -15.49
N ALA A 121 6.02 13.45 -14.77
CA ALA A 121 4.93 14.17 -15.42
C ALA A 121 5.50 15.44 -16.06
N THR A 122 5.46 15.54 -17.39
CA THR A 122 5.70 16.83 -18.05
C THR A 122 4.62 17.79 -17.54
N PRO A 123 4.97 18.95 -16.97
CA PRO A 123 3.97 19.86 -16.41
C PRO A 123 2.95 20.20 -17.49
N ALA A 124 1.66 20.05 -17.16
CA ALA A 124 0.57 20.37 -18.06
C ALA A 124 0.71 21.82 -18.53
N LYS A 125 0.78 22.04 -19.86
CA LYS A 125 0.76 23.37 -20.45
C LYS A 125 -0.51 24.06 -19.97
N LYS A 126 -0.37 25.16 -19.21
CA LYS A 126 -1.52 25.97 -18.78
C LYS A 126 -2.38 26.29 -20.02
N PRO A 127 -3.72 26.14 -19.97
CA PRO A 127 -4.56 26.48 -21.10
C PRO A 127 -4.32 27.93 -21.49
N VAL A 128 -3.95 28.15 -22.75
CA VAL A 128 -3.78 29.50 -23.30
C VAL A 128 -5.17 30.14 -23.29
N PRO A 129 -5.36 31.32 -22.66
CA PRO A 129 -6.65 31.97 -22.65
C PRO A 129 -7.08 32.26 -24.09
N ALA A 130 -8.28 31.81 -24.45
CA ALA A 130 -8.84 32.01 -25.77
C ALA A 130 -8.86 33.51 -26.09
N LYS A 131 -8.17 33.92 -27.16
CA LYS A 131 -8.26 35.30 -27.68
C LYS A 131 -9.71 35.55 -28.07
N ARG A 132 -10.40 36.37 -27.27
CA ARG A 132 -11.75 36.86 -27.55
C ARG A 132 -11.72 37.60 -28.89
N LYS A 133 -12.35 37.04 -29.94
CA LYS A 133 -12.50 37.74 -31.23
C LYS A 133 -13.28 39.03 -30.96
N LYS A 134 -12.66 40.19 -31.17
CA LYS A 134 -13.37 41.46 -31.24
C LYS A 134 -14.24 41.42 -32.49
N ARG A 135 -15.56 41.53 -32.29
CA ARG A 135 -16.53 41.86 -33.33
C ARG A 135 -16.37 43.31 -33.73
#